data_AF-G9QLS6-F1
#
_entry.id   AF-G9QLS6-F1
#
_cell.length_a   1.000
_cell.length_b   1.000
_cell.length_c   1.000
_cell.angle_alpha   90.00
_cell.angle_beta   90.00
_cell.angle_gamma   90.00
#
_symmetry.space_group_name_H-M   'P 1'
#
loop_
_entity.id
_entity.type
_entity.pdbx_description
1 polymer ?
#
loop_
_entity_poly.entity_id
_entity_poly.type
_entity_poly.pdbx_seq_one_letter_code
_entity_poly.pdbx_strand_id
1 'polypeptide(L)' 'MNVFYKNFILLIVLYFVFVIFDYVENHTFNWTENMIQSLFFVVFFRLFMWFLDGKKAKNLIS' A
#
# COMPACT_ATOMS: atom_id res chain seq x y z
N MET A 1 4.97 -1.72 17.67
CA MET A 1 5.35 -2.28 16.34
C MET A 1 6.05 -1.22 15.52
N ASN A 2 7.26 -1.52 15.03
CA ASN A 2 8.05 -0.63 14.18
C ASN A 2 7.31 -0.36 12.84
N VAL A 3 7.38 0.88 12.33
CA VAL A 3 6.72 1.34 11.10
C VAL A 3 7.05 0.45 9.90
N PHE A 4 8.28 -0.06 9.85
CA PHE A 4 8.69 -1.03 8.84
C PHE A 4 7.80 -2.29 8.83
N TYR A 5 7.54 -2.88 10.00
CA TYR A 5 6.70 -4.06 10.13
C TYR A 5 5.25 -3.78 9.75
N LYS A 6 4.71 -2.60 10.10
CA LYS A 6 3.35 -2.21 9.69
C LYS A 6 3.22 -2.13 8.17
N ASN A 7 4.19 -1.50 7.49
CA ASN A 7 4.20 -1.40 6.04
C ASN A 7 4.42 -2.76 5.38
N PHE A 8 5.23 -3.63 5.98
CA PHE A 8 5.47 -4.98 5.48
C PHE A 8 4.21 -5.87 5.57
N ILE A 9 3.48 -5.83 6.68
CA ILE A 9 2.20 -6.53 6.82
C ILE A 9 1.19 -6.00 5.80
N LEU A 10 1.09 -4.67 5.67
CA LEU A 10 0.21 -4.03 4.69
C LEU A 10 0.53 -4.50 3.26
N LEU A 11 1.82 -4.57 2.90
CA LEU A 11 2.28 -5.08 1.61
C LEU A 11 1.81 -6.52 1.35
N ILE A 12 2.03 -7.42 2.31
CA ILE A 12 1.64 -8.82 2.18
C ILE A 12 0.13 -8.95 1.98
N VAL A 13 -0.66 -8.24 2.79
CA VAL A 13 -2.13 -8.29 2.69
C VAL A 13 -2.59 -7.76 1.34
N LEU A 14 -2.09 -6.60 0.90
CA LEU A 14 -2.42 -6.02 -0.41
C LEU A 14 -2.04 -6.93 -1.57
N TYR A 15 -0.88 -7.57 -1.50
CA TYR A 15 -0.42 -8.50 -2.53
C TYR A 15 -1.42 -9.65 -2.72
N PHE A 16 -1.83 -10.31 -1.64
CA PHE A 16 -2.80 -11.40 -1.74
C PHE A 16 -4.17 -10.92 -2.20
N VAL A 17 -4.60 -9.73 -1.78
CA VAL A 17 -5.83 -9.13 -2.29
C VAL A 17 -5.75 -8.98 -3.81
N PHE A 18 -4.70 -8.36 -4.35
CA PHE A 18 -4.57 -8.19 -5.80
C PHE A 18 -4.49 -9.50 -6.57
N VAL A 19 -3.76 -10.50 -6.05
CA VAL A 19 -3.73 -11.83 -6.65
C VAL A 19 -5.12 -12.48 -6.68
N ILE A 20 -5.89 -12.40 -5.59
CA ILE A 20 -7.24 -12.96 -5.54
C ILE A 20 -8.17 -12.23 -6.51
N PHE A 21 -8.11 -10.90 -6.55
CA PHE A 21 -8.94 -10.10 -7.46
C PHE A 21 -8.62 -10.41 -8.93
N ASP A 22 -7.34 -10.43 -9.30
CA ASP A 22 -6.90 -10.77 -10.66
C ASP A 22 -7.35 -12.18 -11.08
N TYR A 23 -7.29 -13.14 -10.15
CA TYR A 23 -7.76 -14.49 -10.42
C TYR A 23 -9.30 -14.56 -10.58
N VAL A 24 -10.05 -13.84 -9.75
CA VAL A 24 -11.52 -13.81 -9.83
C VAL A 24 -12.00 -13.14 -11.12
N GLU A 25 -11.32 -12.07 -11.55
CA GLU A 25 -11.74 -11.26 -12.69
C GLU A 25 -11.25 -11.83 -14.03
N ASN A 26 -9.98 -12.23 -14.11
CA ASN A 26 -9.32 -12.59 -15.35
C ASN A 26 -8.97 -14.09 -15.44
N HIS A 27 -9.16 -14.86 -14.37
CA HIS A 27 -8.69 -16.26 -14.25
C HIS A 27 -7.17 -16.42 -14.46
N THR A 28 -6.42 -15.33 -14.30
CA THR A 28 -4.96 -15.29 -14.42
C THR A 28 -4.31 -15.20 -13.05
N PHE A 29 -3.11 -15.75 -12.94
CA PHE A 29 -2.27 -15.60 -11.76
C PHE A 29 -1.04 -14.77 -12.11
N ASN A 30 -1.21 -13.45 -12.23
CA ASN A 30 -0.11 -12.54 -12.55
C ASN A 30 0.71 -12.15 -11.31
N TRP A 31 1.43 -13.12 -10.76
CA TRP A 31 2.17 -12.96 -9.50
C TRP A 31 3.13 -11.76 -9.51
N THR A 32 3.92 -11.59 -10.55
CA THR A 32 4.92 -10.51 -10.65
C THR A 32 4.28 -9.13 -10.72
N GLU A 33 3.22 -8.98 -11.52
CA GLU A 33 2.52 -7.71 -11.71
C GLU A 33 1.83 -7.28 -10.42
N ASN A 34 1.14 -8.21 -9.75
CA ASN A 34 0.50 -7.98 -8.46
C ASN A 34 1.53 -7.63 -7.36
N MET A 35 2.74 -8.20 -7.41
CA MET A 35 3.84 -7.86 -6.50
C MET A 35 4.35 -6.42 -6.74
N ILE A 36 4.53 -6.01 -7.99
CA ILE A 36 4.94 -4.65 -8.33
C ILE A 36 3.85 -3.63 -7.97
N GLN A 37 2.58 -3.94 -8.27
CA GLN A 37 1.43 -3.09 -7.94
C GLN A 37 1.28 -2.88 -6.43
N SER A 38 1.37 -3.97 -5.64
CA SER A 38 1.31 -3.86 -4.17
C SER A 38 2.45 -3.05 -3.59
N LEU A 39 3.68 -3.21 -4.09
CA LEU A 39 4.83 -2.38 -3.71
C LEU A 39 4.58 -0.90 -4.03
N PHE A 40 4.12 -0.60 -5.25
CA PHE A 40 3.82 0.76 -5.67
C PHE A 40 2.74 1.40 -4.79
N PHE A 41 1.67 0.65 -4.49
CA PHE A 41 0.58 1.13 -3.65
C PHE A 41 1.05 1.49 -2.23
N VAL A 42 1.86 0.63 -1.59
CA VAL A 42 2.38 0.90 -0.24
C VAL A 42 3.28 2.13 -0.22
N VAL A 43 4.16 2.29 -1.21
CA VAL A 43 5.02 3.48 -1.33
C VAL A 43 4.18 4.73 -1.53
N PHE A 44 3.24 4.71 -2.48
CA PHE A 44 2.36 5.84 -2.76
C PHE A 44 1.50 6.20 -1.55
N PHE A 45 0.88 5.22 -0.90
CA PHE A 45 0.07 5.40 0.30
C PHE A 45 0.88 6.07 1.42
N ARG A 46 2.14 5.67 1.61
CA ARG A 46 3.01 6.28 2.62
C ARG A 46 3.37 7.72 2.30
N LEU A 47 3.67 8.03 1.04
CA LEU A 47 3.90 9.40 0.58
C LEU A 47 2.65 10.28 0.77
N PHE A 48 1.48 9.74 0.45
CA PHE A 48 0.19 10.41 0.62
C PHE A 48 -0.11 10.70 2.10
N MET A 49 0.07 9.71 2.98
CA MET A 49 -0.10 9.90 4.42
C MET A 49 0.88 10.93 4.98
N TRP A 50 2.14 10.89 4.55
CA TRP A 50 3.14 11.88 4.94
C TRP A 50 2.73 13.31 4.52
N PHE A 51 2.21 13.48 3.31
CA PHE A 51 1.68 14.76 2.85
C PHE A 51 0.51 15.26 3.71
N LEU A 52 -0.40 14.37 4.10
CA LEU A 52 -1.52 14.72 4.99
C LEU A 52 -1.07 15.10 6.40
N ASP A 53 -0.11 14.37 6.96
CA ASP A 53 0.46 14.66 8.29
C ASP A 53 1.18 16.01 8.29
N GLY A 54 1.90 16.35 7.21
CA GLY A 54 2.51 17.67 7.02
C GLY A 54 1.49 18.81 7.04
N LYS A 55 0.28 18.60 6.51
CA LYS A 55 -0.82 19.58 6.61
C LYS A 55 -1.41 19.68 8.02
N LYS A 56 -1.56 18.56 8.73
CA LYS A 56 -2.08 18.56 10.11
C LYS A 56 -1.16 19.30 11.06
N ALA A 57 0.15 19.13 10.95
CA ALA A 57 1.13 19.86 11.77
C ALA A 57 1.06 21.38 11.55
N LYS A 58 0.82 21.82 10.31
CA LYS A 58 0.69 23.24 9.96
C LYS A 58 -0.57 23.90 10.53
N ASN A 59 -1.70 23.20 10.55
CA ASN A 59 -2.97 23.73 11.08
C ASN A 59 -3.06 23.75 12.61
N LEU A 60 -2.13 23.08 13.31
CA LEU A 60 -2.07 23.04 14.78
C LEU A 60 -1.21 24.17 15.36
N ILE A 61 -0.44 24.86 14.52
CA ILE A 61 0.50 25.94 14.89
C ILE A 61 -0.02 27.32 14.44
N SER A 62 -1.14 27.39 13.69
CA SER A 62 -1.85 28.62 13.34
C SER A 62 -2.99 28.89 14.31
#